data_AF-A0A9N9IIA2-F1
#
_entry.id   AF-A0A9N9IIA2-F1
#
_cell.length_a   1.000
_cell.length_b   1.000
_cell.length_c   1.000
_cell.angle_alpha   90.00
_cell.angle_beta   90.00
_cell.angle_gamma   90.00
#
_symmetry.space_group_name_H-M   'P 1'
#
loop_
_entity.id
_entity.type
_entity.pdbx_description
1 polymer ?
#
loop_
_entity_poly.entity_id
_entity_poly.type
_entity_poly.pdbx_seq_one_letter_code
_entity_poly.pdbx_strand_id
1 'polypeptide(L)'
;KEQLENLHRMVDENEQAFCDALYKDLHKHKYESLIGELAWVKQEALDTISNLKSWAEPNYVKIIMSAAAEHLTPVTLELGGKSPAIVANDMDISILAKRIIWSKMYNCGQTCIAPDYMICERSVQDAFIKEVPKVIEQFYGLDPQSSTSHYCRIINKSHFDRLQNLLNQTKGRIVHGGNFDRDDLYISPTIVADVPKEDKLMEDEIFGPIFPIVVVKNLDEAIEYVNSRDIPLALYPFIKDLPFGGQGPSGIGSYHGKRSFDTFSHERSVMTSPFAMEKLAKARYPP
;
A
#
# COMPACT_ATOMS: atom_id res chain seq x y z
N LYS A 1 -5.91 -34.66 3.73
CA LYS A 1 -6.80 -35.81 3.43
C LYS A 1 -6.09 -37.13 3.73
N GLU A 2 -5.00 -37.46 3.03
CA GLU A 2 -4.24 -38.71 3.24
C GLU A 2 -3.83 -38.94 4.72
N GLN A 3 -3.38 -37.90 5.43
CA GLN A 3 -3.05 -38.00 6.86
C GLN A 3 -4.26 -38.39 7.74
N LEU A 4 -5.46 -37.91 7.43
CA LEU A 4 -6.68 -38.23 8.17
C LEU A 4 -7.15 -39.65 7.87
N GLU A 5 -6.99 -40.10 6.62
CA GLU A 5 -7.26 -41.49 6.21
C GLU A 5 -6.30 -42.46 6.93
N ASN A 6 -5.03 -42.08 7.07
CA ASN A 6 -4.04 -42.84 7.82
C ASN A 6 -4.31 -42.83 9.32
N LEU A 7 -4.79 -41.70 9.89
CA LEU A 7 -5.19 -41.62 11.30
C LEU A 7 -6.39 -42.54 11.59
N HIS A 8 -7.44 -42.48 10.78
CA HIS A 8 -8.59 -43.37 10.92
C HIS A 8 -8.14 -44.84 10.89
N ARG A 9 -7.34 -45.20 9.88
CA ARG A 9 -6.83 -46.56 9.70
C ARG A 9 -5.97 -47.02 10.87
N MET A 10 -5.08 -46.16 11.37
CA MET A 10 -4.24 -46.46 12.53
C MET A 10 -5.09 -46.79 13.76
N VAL A 11 -6.13 -46.00 14.05
CA VAL A 11 -7.01 -46.22 15.20
C VAL A 11 -7.87 -47.48 15.01
N ASP A 12 -8.31 -47.74 13.78
CA ASP A 12 -9.14 -48.90 13.46
C ASP A 12 -8.37 -50.22 13.54
N GLU A 13 -7.19 -50.28 12.93
CA GLU A 13 -6.37 -51.50 12.90
C GLU A 13 -5.69 -51.81 14.25
N ASN A 14 -5.51 -50.81 15.11
CA ASN A 14 -4.79 -50.95 16.38
C ASN A 14 -5.67 -50.74 17.62
N GLU A 15 -6.99 -50.88 17.47
CA GLU A 15 -8.00 -50.62 18.51
C GLU A 15 -7.67 -51.29 19.87
N GLN A 16 -7.22 -52.55 19.83
CA GLN A 16 -6.87 -53.28 21.04
C GLN A 16 -5.67 -52.66 21.76
N ALA A 17 -4.63 -52.26 21.02
CA ALA A 17 -3.43 -51.65 21.60
C ALA A 17 -3.75 -50.31 22.28
N PHE A 18 -4.65 -49.52 21.68
CA PHE A 18 -5.14 -48.28 22.30
C PHE A 18 -5.99 -48.56 23.55
N CYS A 19 -6.86 -49.57 23.53
CA CYS A 19 -7.62 -49.96 24.72
C CYS A 19 -6.70 -50.43 25.86
N ASP A 20 -5.68 -51.21 25.55
CA ASP A 20 -4.71 -51.71 26.53
C ASP A 20 -3.87 -50.57 27.13
N ALA A 21 -3.46 -49.60 26.31
CA ALA A 21 -2.77 -48.40 26.78
C ALA A 21 -3.66 -47.55 27.69
N LEU A 22 -4.91 -47.28 27.29
CA LEU A 22 -5.86 -46.51 28.10
C LEU A 22 -6.22 -47.21 29.41
N TYR A 23 -6.30 -48.54 29.40
CA TYR A 23 -6.49 -49.30 30.63
C TYR A 23 -5.24 -49.21 31.53
N LYS A 24 -4.05 -49.34 30.98
CA LYS A 24 -2.80 -49.25 31.74
C LYS A 24 -2.61 -47.88 32.39
N ASP A 25 -2.88 -46.82 31.64
CA ASP A 25 -2.59 -45.45 32.09
C ASP A 25 -3.73 -44.87 32.93
N LEU A 26 -4.99 -45.18 32.58
CA LEU A 26 -6.18 -44.55 33.15
C LEU A 26 -7.18 -45.52 33.77
N HIS A 27 -6.92 -46.84 33.74
CA HIS A 27 -7.85 -47.90 34.17
C HIS A 27 -9.22 -47.85 33.48
N LYS A 28 -9.29 -47.25 32.28
CA LYS A 28 -10.53 -47.10 31.52
C LYS A 28 -10.97 -48.44 30.96
N HIS A 29 -12.22 -48.83 31.22
CA HIS A 29 -12.77 -50.11 30.76
C HIS A 29 -12.83 -50.14 29.23
N LYS A 30 -12.54 -51.29 28.61
CA LYS A 30 -12.48 -51.44 27.13
C LYS A 30 -13.68 -50.81 26.43
N TYR A 31 -14.90 -51.11 26.90
CA TYR A 31 -16.13 -50.57 26.30
C TYR A 31 -16.19 -49.03 26.33
N GLU A 32 -15.70 -48.42 27.40
CA GLU A 32 -15.64 -46.97 27.55
C GLU A 32 -14.53 -46.36 26.67
N SER A 33 -13.39 -47.03 26.53
CA SER A 33 -12.33 -46.63 25.59
C SER A 33 -12.82 -46.66 24.14
N LEU A 34 -13.55 -47.71 23.75
CA LEU A 34 -14.06 -47.86 22.39
C LEU A 34 -15.05 -46.75 22.02
N ILE A 35 -16.07 -46.53 22.86
CA ILE A 35 -17.15 -45.60 22.55
C ILE A 35 -16.77 -44.17 22.90
N GLY A 36 -16.10 -43.97 24.03
CA GLY A 36 -15.81 -42.65 24.59
C GLY A 36 -14.59 -41.97 24.00
N GLU A 37 -13.67 -42.71 23.38
CA GLU A 37 -12.42 -42.15 22.85
C GLU A 37 -12.25 -42.50 21.37
N LEU A 38 -12.17 -43.80 21.04
CA LEU A 38 -11.76 -44.24 19.72
C LEU A 38 -12.82 -43.99 18.65
N ALA A 39 -14.10 -44.23 18.96
CA ALA A 39 -15.20 -44.00 18.03
C ALA A 39 -15.29 -42.53 17.58
N TRP A 40 -15.09 -41.59 18.51
CA TRP A 40 -15.09 -40.16 18.19
C TRP A 40 -13.92 -39.77 17.31
N VAL A 41 -12.71 -40.25 17.61
CA VAL A 41 -11.54 -39.96 16.77
C VAL A 41 -11.73 -40.48 15.33
N LYS A 42 -12.28 -41.70 15.18
CA LYS A 42 -12.61 -42.26 13.86
C LYS A 42 -13.68 -41.42 13.16
N GLN A 43 -14.77 -41.09 13.85
CA GLN A 43 -15.89 -40.34 13.29
C GLN A 43 -15.50 -38.92 12.88
N GLU A 44 -14.75 -38.20 13.72
CA GLU A 44 -14.24 -36.85 13.43
C GLU A 44 -13.26 -36.85 12.26
N ALA A 45 -12.40 -37.88 12.14
CA ALA A 45 -11.53 -38.03 10.97
C ALA A 45 -12.34 -38.19 9.68
N LEU A 46 -13.41 -39.00 9.69
CA LEU A 46 -14.28 -39.20 8.53
C LEU A 46 -15.11 -37.96 8.18
N ASP A 47 -15.65 -37.27 9.18
CA ASP A 47 -16.40 -36.03 8.96
C ASP A 47 -15.49 -34.95 8.39
N THR A 48 -14.30 -34.79 8.98
CA THR A 48 -13.28 -33.88 8.47
C THR A 48 -12.89 -34.24 7.05
N ILE A 49 -12.66 -35.51 6.70
CA ILE A 49 -12.36 -35.92 5.32
C ILE A 49 -13.47 -35.52 4.33
N SER A 50 -14.73 -35.67 4.76
CA SER A 50 -15.91 -35.37 3.94
C SER A 50 -16.05 -33.86 3.69
N ASN A 51 -15.69 -33.05 4.67
CA ASN A 51 -15.83 -31.60 4.61
C ASN A 51 -14.54 -30.84 4.26
N LEU A 52 -13.37 -31.50 4.30
CA LEU A 52 -12.05 -30.87 4.21
C LEU A 52 -11.90 -29.97 2.99
N LYS A 53 -12.50 -30.37 1.85
CA LYS A 53 -12.43 -29.58 0.63
C LYS A 53 -13.16 -28.24 0.77
N SER A 54 -14.34 -28.24 1.39
CA SER A 54 -15.12 -27.02 1.65
C SER A 54 -14.53 -26.20 2.79
N TRP A 55 -13.98 -26.84 3.83
CA TRP A 55 -13.36 -26.13 4.96
C TRP A 55 -11.99 -25.53 4.61
N ALA A 56 -11.26 -26.15 3.68
CA ALA A 56 -9.97 -25.65 3.20
C ALA A 56 -10.10 -24.75 1.96
N GLU A 57 -11.32 -24.49 1.48
CA GLU A 57 -11.56 -23.55 0.39
C GLU A 57 -11.23 -22.12 0.88
N PRO A 58 -10.26 -21.43 0.23
CA PRO A 58 -9.88 -20.10 0.67
C PRO A 58 -11.01 -19.09 0.41
N ASN A 59 -11.57 -18.56 1.49
CA ASN A 59 -12.53 -17.45 1.44
C ASN A 59 -11.81 -16.11 1.55
N TYR A 60 -11.72 -15.37 0.44
CA TYR A 60 -11.07 -14.07 0.38
C TYR A 60 -12.07 -12.94 0.15
N VAL A 61 -12.51 -12.22 1.20
CA VAL A 61 -13.05 -10.84 1.08
C VAL A 61 -13.09 -10.16 2.47
N LYS A 62 -13.15 -8.80 2.49
CA LYS A 62 -13.55 -7.74 3.49
C LYS A 62 -14.13 -8.07 4.90
N ILE A 63 -14.05 -9.31 5.36
CA ILE A 63 -14.84 -9.93 6.42
C ILE A 63 -14.17 -9.84 7.79
N ILE A 64 -12.87 -9.50 7.89
CA ILE A 64 -12.17 -9.52 9.19
C ILE A 64 -12.88 -8.64 10.24
N MET A 65 -13.27 -7.42 9.87
CA MET A 65 -14.02 -6.54 10.77
C MET A 65 -15.45 -7.06 11.03
N SER A 66 -16.13 -7.60 10.02
CA SER A 66 -17.48 -8.15 10.17
C SER A 66 -17.51 -9.39 11.10
N ALA A 67 -16.58 -10.33 10.92
CA ALA A 67 -16.42 -11.50 11.77
C ALA A 67 -15.97 -11.11 13.19
N ALA A 68 -15.10 -10.11 13.32
CA ALA A 68 -14.72 -9.58 14.63
C ALA A 68 -15.89 -8.89 15.34
N ALA A 69 -16.78 -8.22 14.60
CA ALA A 69 -17.95 -7.53 15.15
C ALA A 69 -18.96 -8.48 15.81
N GLU A 70 -19.11 -9.72 15.30
CA GLU A 70 -19.96 -10.75 15.93
C GLU A 70 -19.54 -11.09 17.37
N HIS A 71 -18.27 -10.84 17.70
CA HIS A 71 -17.68 -11.15 19.00
C HIS A 71 -17.17 -9.91 19.76
N LEU A 72 -17.42 -8.71 19.23
CA LEU A 72 -16.87 -7.44 19.74
C LEU A 72 -15.33 -7.49 19.91
N THR A 73 -14.65 -8.27 19.08
CA THR A 73 -13.20 -8.44 19.12
C THR A 73 -12.54 -7.19 18.52
N PRO A 74 -11.64 -6.50 19.24
CA PRO A 74 -10.90 -5.39 18.66
C PRO A 74 -9.96 -5.91 17.56
N VAL A 75 -9.86 -5.16 16.45
CA VAL A 75 -8.99 -5.51 15.32
C VAL A 75 -7.99 -4.40 15.04
N THR A 76 -6.79 -4.82 14.64
CA THR A 76 -5.79 -3.95 14.00
C THR A 76 -5.69 -4.35 12.54
N LEU A 77 -5.96 -3.44 11.62
CA LEU A 77 -5.97 -3.69 10.18
C LEU A 77 -4.90 -2.84 9.49
N GLU A 78 -3.75 -3.44 9.21
CA GLU A 78 -2.69 -2.84 8.39
C GLU A 78 -3.01 -3.08 6.90
N LEU A 79 -3.64 -2.08 6.28
CA LEU A 79 -4.09 -2.15 4.88
C LEU A 79 -3.08 -1.47 3.94
N GLY A 80 -3.52 -1.07 2.75
CA GLY A 80 -2.69 -0.44 1.72
C GLY A 80 -3.22 0.92 1.29
N GLY A 81 -2.96 1.27 0.04
CA GLY A 81 -3.35 2.53 -0.57
C GLY A 81 -2.23 3.15 -1.38
N LYS A 82 -2.56 4.18 -2.17
CA LYS A 82 -1.59 4.85 -3.05
C LYS A 82 -0.84 5.95 -2.30
N SER A 83 0.27 5.60 -1.67
CA SER A 83 1.10 6.53 -0.89
C SER A 83 1.75 7.60 -1.79
N PRO A 84 1.37 8.89 -1.72
CA PRO A 84 1.91 9.93 -2.60
C PRO A 84 3.28 10.41 -2.16
N ALA A 85 4.16 10.69 -3.14
CA ALA A 85 5.33 11.54 -2.96
C ALA A 85 5.05 12.94 -3.53
N ILE A 86 4.78 13.90 -2.64
CA ILE A 86 4.55 15.31 -3.02
C ILE A 86 5.89 16.03 -3.01
N VAL A 87 6.28 16.62 -4.13
CA VAL A 87 7.62 17.21 -4.28
C VAL A 87 7.54 18.70 -4.66
N ALA A 88 8.17 19.55 -3.85
CA ALA A 88 8.32 20.98 -4.15
C ALA A 88 9.49 21.26 -5.12
N ASN A 89 9.47 22.44 -5.73
CA ASN A 89 10.46 22.87 -6.74
C ASN A 89 11.89 23.04 -6.23
N ASP A 90 12.09 23.26 -4.93
CA ASP A 90 13.37 23.67 -4.34
C ASP A 90 14.17 22.50 -3.74
N MET A 91 13.86 21.28 -4.17
CA MET A 91 14.50 20.06 -3.70
C MET A 91 15.81 19.76 -4.43
N ASP A 92 16.79 19.19 -3.70
CA ASP A 92 17.96 18.57 -4.32
C ASP A 92 17.51 17.32 -5.12
N ILE A 93 17.50 17.46 -6.44
CA ILE A 93 17.02 16.43 -7.37
C ILE A 93 17.87 15.15 -7.30
N SER A 94 19.17 15.25 -7.02
CA SER A 94 20.04 14.06 -6.92
C SER A 94 19.70 13.23 -5.68
N ILE A 95 19.49 13.90 -4.54
CA ILE A 95 19.08 13.24 -3.30
C ILE A 95 17.66 12.69 -3.43
N LEU A 96 16.74 13.48 -4.01
CA LEU A 96 15.37 13.08 -4.29
C LEU A 96 15.32 11.79 -5.11
N ALA A 97 16.04 11.75 -6.24
CA ALA A 97 16.11 10.59 -7.12
C ALA A 97 16.59 9.34 -6.38
N LYS A 98 17.68 9.45 -5.61
CA LYS A 98 18.19 8.32 -4.82
C LYS A 98 17.15 7.79 -3.82
N ARG A 99 16.49 8.68 -3.08
CA ARG A 99 15.49 8.30 -2.06
C ARG A 99 14.25 7.66 -2.66
N ILE A 100 13.68 8.28 -3.70
CA ILE A 100 12.50 7.77 -4.38
C ILE A 100 12.78 6.42 -5.05
N ILE A 101 13.88 6.31 -5.82
CA ILE A 101 14.19 5.07 -6.52
C ILE A 101 14.49 3.94 -5.53
N TRP A 102 15.27 4.19 -4.48
CA TRP A 102 15.53 3.18 -3.45
C TRP A 102 14.23 2.67 -2.82
N SER A 103 13.38 3.59 -2.35
CA SER A 103 12.13 3.22 -1.66
C SER A 103 11.11 2.58 -2.58
N LYS A 104 11.00 3.03 -3.84
CA LYS A 104 10.09 2.43 -4.82
C LYS A 104 10.55 1.05 -5.27
N MET A 105 11.86 0.85 -5.47
CA MET A 105 12.38 -0.37 -6.06
C MET A 105 12.74 -1.43 -5.02
N TYR A 106 12.76 -1.06 -3.73
CA TYR A 106 12.83 -2.01 -2.62
C TYR A 106 11.70 -3.05 -2.74
N ASN A 107 12.07 -4.34 -2.64
CA ASN A 107 11.17 -5.47 -2.85
C ASN A 107 10.39 -5.43 -4.18
N CYS A 108 10.98 -4.89 -5.26
CA CYS A 108 10.30 -4.67 -6.54
C CYS A 108 9.02 -3.80 -6.40
N GLY A 109 8.99 -2.88 -5.43
CA GLY A 109 7.83 -2.03 -5.16
C GLY A 109 6.63 -2.72 -4.51
N GLN A 110 6.78 -3.98 -4.10
CA GLN A 110 5.76 -4.77 -3.39
C GLN A 110 5.82 -4.48 -1.88
N THR A 111 5.61 -3.21 -1.52
CA THR A 111 5.66 -2.73 -0.13
C THR A 111 4.49 -1.77 0.09
N CYS A 112 3.70 -1.96 1.15
CA CYS A 112 2.49 -1.16 1.43
C CYS A 112 2.77 0.34 1.61
N ILE A 113 3.96 0.68 2.10
CA ILE A 113 4.41 2.07 2.25
C ILE A 113 5.33 2.52 1.10
N ALA A 114 5.50 1.77 0.02
CA ALA A 114 6.29 2.28 -1.11
C ALA A 114 5.66 3.59 -1.63
N PRO A 115 6.45 4.61 -2.03
CA PRO A 115 5.89 5.74 -2.73
C PRO A 115 5.23 5.23 -4.01
N ASP A 116 3.91 5.30 -4.09
CA ASP A 116 3.18 4.66 -5.18
C ASP A 116 3.32 5.50 -6.46
N TYR A 117 3.23 6.83 -6.33
CA TYR A 117 3.39 7.81 -7.39
C TYR A 117 4.08 9.10 -6.89
N MET A 118 4.64 9.87 -7.81
CA MET A 118 5.11 11.24 -7.55
C MET A 118 4.11 12.25 -8.10
N ILE A 119 3.88 13.33 -7.36
CA ILE A 119 3.12 14.50 -7.81
C ILE A 119 3.95 15.76 -7.61
N CYS A 120 4.20 16.49 -8.70
CA CYS A 120 5.14 17.60 -8.70
C CYS A 120 4.90 18.56 -9.87
N GLU A 121 5.56 19.71 -9.85
CA GLU A 121 5.58 20.63 -10.99
C GLU A 121 6.48 20.10 -12.11
N ARG A 122 6.23 20.57 -13.34
CA ARG A 122 6.90 20.10 -14.56
C ARG A 122 8.44 20.18 -14.48
N SER A 123 8.96 21.26 -13.91
CA SER A 123 10.40 21.47 -13.68
C SER A 123 11.04 20.34 -12.88
N VAL A 124 10.36 19.87 -11.83
CA VAL A 124 10.84 18.77 -10.98
C VAL A 124 10.83 17.46 -11.74
N GLN A 125 9.74 17.14 -12.44
CA GLN A 125 9.66 15.94 -13.27
C GLN A 125 10.82 15.90 -14.29
N ASP A 126 11.00 16.97 -15.04
CA ASP A 126 12.00 17.02 -16.12
C ASP A 126 13.44 16.92 -15.58
N ALA A 127 13.70 17.43 -14.38
CA ALA A 127 14.98 17.28 -13.70
C ALA A 127 15.16 15.86 -13.13
N PHE A 128 14.15 15.30 -12.48
CA PHE A 128 14.16 13.97 -11.88
C PHE A 128 14.45 12.88 -12.91
N ILE A 129 13.77 12.91 -14.06
CA ILE A 129 13.91 11.90 -15.12
C ILE A 129 15.35 11.83 -15.65
N LYS A 130 16.10 12.93 -15.63
CA LYS A 130 17.51 12.95 -16.06
C LYS A 130 18.44 12.23 -15.09
N GLU A 131 18.09 12.16 -13.81
CA GLU A 131 18.88 11.46 -12.78
C GLU A 131 18.53 9.97 -12.66
N VAL A 132 17.32 9.58 -13.06
CA VAL A 132 16.80 8.20 -12.97
C VAL A 132 17.78 7.15 -13.52
N PRO A 133 18.32 7.24 -14.77
CA PRO A 133 19.20 6.21 -15.31
C PRO A 133 20.47 6.02 -14.48
N LYS A 134 21.06 7.13 -14.00
CA LYS A 134 22.28 7.11 -13.19
C LYS A 134 22.04 6.39 -11.86
N VAL A 135 20.91 6.64 -11.22
CA VAL A 135 20.57 6.04 -9.92
C VAL A 135 20.24 4.55 -10.08
N ILE A 136 19.49 4.17 -11.11
CA ILE A 136 19.16 2.77 -11.38
C ILE A 136 20.44 1.97 -11.70
N GLU A 137 21.33 2.50 -12.54
CA GLU A 137 22.62 1.86 -12.82
C GLU A 137 23.48 1.76 -11.57
N GLN A 138 23.51 2.81 -10.74
CA GLN A 138 24.23 2.79 -9.47
C GLN A 138 23.73 1.68 -8.53
N PHE A 139 22.42 1.43 -8.48
CA PHE A 139 21.82 0.47 -7.54
C PHE A 139 21.79 -0.95 -8.06
N TYR A 140 21.58 -1.13 -9.36
CA TYR A 140 21.26 -2.44 -9.95
C TYR A 140 22.19 -2.83 -11.12
N GLY A 141 23.09 -1.93 -11.54
CA GLY A 141 23.95 -2.13 -12.72
C GLY A 141 23.22 -1.84 -14.04
N LEU A 142 23.91 -2.10 -15.15
CA LEU A 142 23.38 -1.89 -16.51
C LEU A 142 22.24 -2.83 -16.87
N ASP A 143 22.19 -4.00 -16.23
CA ASP A 143 21.13 -4.99 -16.41
C ASP A 143 20.55 -5.42 -15.05
N PRO A 144 19.48 -4.76 -14.59
CA PRO A 144 18.81 -5.13 -13.34
C PRO A 144 18.27 -6.56 -13.34
N GLN A 145 18.02 -7.18 -14.51
CA GLN A 145 17.49 -8.54 -14.57
C GLN A 145 18.55 -9.56 -14.11
N SER A 146 19.80 -9.43 -14.57
CA SER A 146 20.90 -10.30 -14.11
C SER A 146 21.37 -10.01 -12.69
N SER A 147 21.03 -8.85 -12.13
CA SER A 147 21.34 -8.43 -10.75
C SER A 147 20.44 -9.09 -9.69
N THR A 148 20.35 -10.42 -9.70
CA THR A 148 19.44 -11.21 -8.85
C THR A 148 19.70 -11.08 -7.35
N SER A 149 20.90 -10.66 -6.94
CA SER A 149 21.23 -10.38 -5.53
C SER A 149 20.66 -9.05 -5.03
N HIS A 150 20.25 -8.14 -5.92
CA HIS A 150 19.87 -6.78 -5.57
C HIS A 150 18.50 -6.36 -6.10
N TYR A 151 17.93 -7.06 -7.09
CA TYR A 151 16.64 -6.74 -7.66
C TYR A 151 15.65 -7.91 -7.60
N CYS A 152 14.54 -7.70 -6.89
CA CYS A 152 13.53 -8.73 -6.63
C CYS A 152 12.62 -9.02 -7.84
N ARG A 153 11.80 -10.07 -7.74
CA ARG A 153 10.79 -10.47 -8.73
C ARG A 153 9.38 -10.22 -8.23
N ILE A 154 8.43 -10.16 -9.15
CA ILE A 154 7.01 -10.14 -8.82
C ILE A 154 6.61 -11.49 -8.23
N ILE A 155 5.76 -11.47 -7.20
CA ILE A 155 5.43 -12.66 -6.40
C ILE A 155 4.83 -13.82 -7.20
N ASN A 156 4.04 -13.53 -8.24
CA ASN A 156 3.42 -14.55 -9.11
C ASN A 156 2.97 -13.98 -10.46
N LYS A 157 2.57 -14.88 -11.36
CA LYS A 157 2.09 -14.56 -12.71
C LYS A 157 0.83 -13.67 -12.71
N SER A 158 -0.09 -13.82 -11.76
CA SER A 158 -1.29 -12.99 -11.69
C SER A 158 -0.97 -11.52 -11.38
N HIS A 159 -0.09 -11.27 -10.42
CA HIS A 159 0.36 -9.90 -10.10
C HIS A 159 1.19 -9.31 -11.25
N PHE A 160 2.00 -10.15 -11.89
CA PHE A 160 2.78 -9.76 -13.07
C PHE A 160 1.86 -9.32 -14.22
N ASP A 161 0.88 -10.17 -14.58
CA ASP A 161 -0.05 -9.90 -15.68
C ASP A 161 -0.89 -8.65 -15.38
N ARG A 162 -1.28 -8.43 -14.12
CA ARG A 162 -1.94 -7.19 -13.69
C ARG A 162 -1.05 -5.97 -13.94
N LEU A 163 0.19 -5.97 -13.47
CA LEU A 163 1.14 -4.85 -13.63
C LEU A 163 1.45 -4.56 -15.10
N GLN A 164 1.66 -5.60 -15.90
CA GLN A 164 1.86 -5.48 -17.33
C GLN A 164 0.64 -4.84 -18.02
N ASN A 165 -0.57 -5.27 -17.66
CA ASN A 165 -1.80 -4.69 -18.19
C ASN A 165 -1.99 -3.23 -17.78
N LEU A 166 -1.65 -2.86 -16.54
CA LEU A 166 -1.68 -1.47 -16.09
C LEU A 166 -0.74 -0.60 -16.93
N LEU A 167 0.50 -1.06 -17.17
CA LEU A 167 1.46 -0.31 -17.98
C LEU A 167 1.03 -0.21 -19.45
N ASN A 168 0.51 -1.28 -20.05
CA ASN A 168 0.05 -1.28 -21.44
C ASN A 168 -1.14 -0.34 -21.69
N GLN A 169 -1.93 -0.03 -20.65
CA GLN A 169 -3.08 0.87 -20.73
C GLN A 169 -2.75 2.31 -20.33
N THR A 170 -1.53 2.59 -19.89
CA THR A 170 -1.15 3.95 -19.51
C THR A 170 -1.13 4.85 -20.74
N LYS A 171 -1.61 6.08 -20.54
CA LYS A 171 -1.48 7.22 -21.46
C LYS A 171 -0.26 8.07 -21.09
N GLY A 172 0.42 7.76 -19.99
CA GLY A 172 1.70 8.36 -19.64
C GLY A 172 2.82 7.90 -20.59
N ARG A 173 3.93 8.63 -20.56
CA ARG A 173 5.10 8.35 -21.39
C ARG A 173 6.12 7.56 -20.59
N ILE A 174 6.43 6.34 -21.01
CA ILE A 174 7.52 5.55 -20.42
C ILE A 174 8.85 6.24 -20.75
N VAL A 175 9.58 6.67 -19.72
CA VAL A 175 10.85 7.40 -19.85
C VAL A 175 12.06 6.58 -19.40
N HIS A 176 11.82 5.49 -18.68
CA HIS A 176 12.83 4.50 -18.31
C HIS A 176 12.14 3.15 -18.06
N GLY A 177 12.82 2.05 -18.39
CA GLY A 177 12.29 0.70 -18.18
C GLY A 177 11.18 0.31 -19.18
N GLY A 178 10.17 -0.41 -18.69
CA GLY A 178 9.04 -0.93 -19.48
C GLY A 178 9.26 -2.32 -20.08
N ASN A 179 10.31 -3.04 -19.65
CA ASN A 179 10.61 -4.39 -20.10
C ASN A 179 9.99 -5.42 -19.17
N PHE A 180 9.56 -6.54 -19.74
CA PHE A 180 8.84 -7.61 -19.06
C PHE A 180 9.43 -8.97 -19.45
N ASP A 181 9.64 -9.83 -18.46
CA ASP A 181 9.91 -11.26 -18.65
C ASP A 181 9.00 -12.05 -17.70
N ARG A 182 8.00 -12.71 -18.29
CA ARG A 182 6.95 -13.40 -17.55
C ARG A 182 7.42 -14.71 -16.93
N ASP A 183 8.45 -15.34 -17.51
CA ASP A 183 8.95 -16.62 -17.00
C ASP A 183 9.86 -16.38 -15.78
N ASP A 184 10.62 -15.29 -15.79
CA ASP A 184 11.41 -14.81 -14.65
C ASP A 184 10.61 -13.94 -13.66
N LEU A 185 9.34 -13.62 -13.97
CA LEU A 185 8.50 -12.67 -13.21
C LEU A 185 9.20 -11.31 -13.02
N TYR A 186 9.99 -10.91 -14.00
CA TYR A 186 10.79 -9.70 -13.99
C TYR A 186 10.07 -8.55 -14.69
N ILE A 187 9.98 -7.43 -14.00
CA ILE A 187 9.55 -6.15 -14.55
C ILE A 187 10.70 -5.17 -14.29
N SER A 188 11.22 -4.53 -15.33
CA SER A 188 12.32 -3.58 -15.15
C SER A 188 11.87 -2.38 -14.30
N PRO A 189 12.79 -1.72 -13.56
CA PRO A 189 12.49 -0.46 -12.89
C PRO A 189 11.90 0.53 -13.90
N THR A 190 10.62 0.87 -13.76
CA THR A 190 9.87 1.57 -14.81
C THR A 190 9.41 2.92 -14.31
N ILE A 191 9.79 4.00 -15.02
CA ILE A 191 9.34 5.36 -14.71
C ILE A 191 8.43 5.84 -15.84
N VAL A 192 7.26 6.36 -15.47
CA VAL A 192 6.24 6.86 -16.42
C VAL A 192 6.00 8.33 -16.13
N ALA A 193 6.34 9.19 -17.10
CA ALA A 193 6.19 10.63 -17.03
C ALA A 193 4.85 11.11 -17.59
N ASP A 194 4.46 12.33 -17.25
CA ASP A 194 3.29 13.00 -17.82
C ASP A 194 1.99 12.18 -17.67
N VAL A 195 1.85 11.46 -16.55
CA VAL A 195 0.72 10.56 -16.30
C VAL A 195 -0.54 11.38 -16.01
N PRO A 196 -1.64 11.20 -16.79
CA PRO A 196 -2.90 11.85 -16.49
C PRO A 196 -3.47 11.43 -15.13
N LYS A 197 -4.25 12.30 -14.49
CA LYS A 197 -4.84 12.05 -13.17
C LYS A 197 -5.82 10.88 -13.18
N GLU A 198 -6.49 10.67 -14.31
CA GLU A 198 -7.46 9.61 -14.59
C GLU A 198 -6.81 8.39 -15.31
N ASP A 199 -5.48 8.30 -15.30
CA ASP A 199 -4.76 7.17 -15.91
C ASP A 199 -4.99 5.85 -15.16
N LYS A 200 -4.87 4.73 -15.86
CA LYS A 200 -5.04 3.40 -15.26
C LYS A 200 -4.02 3.14 -14.15
N LEU A 201 -2.80 3.68 -14.27
CA LEU A 201 -1.78 3.65 -13.20
C LEU A 201 -2.20 4.42 -11.94
N MET A 202 -3.18 5.31 -12.06
CA MET A 202 -3.67 6.17 -11.01
C MET A 202 -5.01 5.70 -10.43
N GLU A 203 -5.51 4.50 -10.75
CA GLU A 203 -6.75 3.98 -10.13
C GLU A 203 -6.43 3.25 -8.81
N ASP A 204 -5.93 2.01 -8.92
CA ASP A 204 -5.63 1.14 -7.78
C ASP A 204 -4.15 1.20 -7.36
N GLU A 205 -3.82 0.64 -6.19
CA GLU A 205 -2.43 0.49 -5.72
C GLU A 205 -1.58 -0.31 -6.72
N ILE A 206 -0.39 0.22 -7.03
CA ILE A 206 0.48 -0.38 -8.04
C ILE A 206 1.12 -1.64 -7.47
N PHE A 207 1.76 -1.56 -6.30
CA PHE A 207 2.42 -2.69 -5.65
C PHE A 207 3.40 -3.44 -6.60
N GLY A 208 4.27 -2.67 -7.24
CA GLY A 208 5.20 -3.13 -8.28
C GLY A 208 6.19 -2.03 -8.68
N PRO A 209 7.18 -2.32 -9.54
CA PRO A 209 8.29 -1.42 -9.84
C PRO A 209 7.94 -0.38 -10.93
N ILE A 210 6.68 0.04 -11.00
CA ILE A 210 6.19 1.06 -11.93
C ILE A 210 5.93 2.34 -11.14
N PHE A 211 6.60 3.42 -11.51
CA PHE A 211 6.53 4.70 -10.81
C PHE A 211 5.98 5.81 -11.73
N PRO A 212 4.69 6.12 -11.63
CA PRO A 212 4.08 7.21 -12.37
C PRO A 212 4.40 8.58 -11.75
N ILE A 213 4.51 9.58 -12.61
CA ILE A 213 4.72 10.98 -12.25
C ILE A 213 3.56 11.79 -12.81
N VAL A 214 2.80 12.42 -11.90
CA VAL A 214 1.69 13.32 -12.20
C VAL A 214 2.17 14.76 -12.11
N VAL A 215 1.97 15.52 -13.19
CA VAL A 215 2.32 16.94 -13.23
C VAL A 215 1.16 17.79 -12.75
N VAL A 216 1.44 18.72 -11.84
CA VAL A 216 0.51 19.74 -11.36
C VAL A 216 1.10 21.14 -11.56
N LYS A 217 0.27 22.17 -11.39
CA LYS A 217 0.68 23.58 -11.50
C LYS A 217 1.45 24.07 -10.28
N ASN A 218 1.11 23.57 -9.10
CA ASN A 218 1.68 24.01 -7.82
C ASN A 218 1.33 23.02 -6.70
N LEU A 219 1.84 23.31 -5.50
CA LEU A 219 1.62 22.50 -4.30
C LEU A 219 0.14 22.41 -3.89
N ASP A 220 -0.65 23.49 -4.06
CA ASP A 220 -2.07 23.49 -3.67
C ASP A 220 -2.85 22.47 -4.51
N GLU A 221 -2.61 22.43 -5.82
CA GLU A 221 -3.23 21.43 -6.71
C GLU A 221 -2.80 19.99 -6.35
N ALA A 222 -1.56 19.80 -5.90
CA ALA A 222 -1.12 18.48 -5.40
C ALA A 222 -1.90 18.07 -4.15
N ILE A 223 -2.07 19.00 -3.20
CA ILE A 223 -2.81 18.77 -1.95
C ILE A 223 -4.28 18.47 -2.26
N GLU A 224 -4.91 19.26 -3.12
CA GLU A 224 -6.30 19.03 -3.56
C GLU A 224 -6.47 17.65 -4.20
N TYR A 225 -5.54 17.26 -5.08
CA TYR A 225 -5.59 15.95 -5.73
C TYR A 225 -5.42 14.79 -4.73
N VAL A 226 -4.49 14.89 -3.78
CA VAL A 226 -4.30 13.86 -2.76
C VAL A 226 -5.52 13.75 -1.85
N ASN A 227 -6.10 14.89 -1.45
CA ASN A 227 -7.29 14.94 -0.61
C ASN A 227 -8.57 14.45 -1.31
N SER A 228 -8.61 14.41 -2.64
CA SER A 228 -9.76 13.89 -3.39
C SER A 228 -9.78 12.37 -3.52
N ARG A 229 -8.86 11.66 -2.84
CA ARG A 229 -8.69 10.20 -2.93
C ARG A 229 -8.80 9.57 -1.54
N ASP A 230 -8.84 8.23 -1.50
CA ASP A 230 -8.78 7.49 -0.24
C ASP A 230 -7.50 7.82 0.54
N ILE A 231 -7.62 7.83 1.88
CA ILE A 231 -6.51 8.14 2.78
C ILE A 231 -5.46 7.02 2.65
N PRO A 232 -4.21 7.34 2.24
CA PRO A 232 -3.17 6.34 2.07
C PRO A 232 -2.56 5.95 3.42
N LEU A 233 -1.86 4.80 3.46
CA LEU A 233 -1.10 4.37 4.64
C LEU A 233 0.08 5.32 4.94
N ALA A 234 0.74 5.85 3.91
CA ALA A 234 1.85 6.79 4.06
C ALA A 234 1.72 7.99 3.10
N LEU A 235 2.34 9.11 3.46
CA LEU A 235 2.49 10.29 2.62
C LEU A 235 3.93 10.81 2.76
N TYR A 236 4.56 11.14 1.63
CA TYR A 236 5.97 11.56 1.58
C TYR A 236 6.09 13.00 1.09
N PRO A 237 6.24 13.98 1.99
CA PRO A 237 6.46 15.36 1.61
C PRO A 237 7.96 15.60 1.39
N PHE A 238 8.36 15.83 0.15
CA PHE A 238 9.69 16.32 -0.23
C PHE A 238 9.60 17.82 -0.42
N ILE A 239 9.61 18.53 0.71
CA ILE A 239 9.51 19.99 0.78
C ILE A 239 10.57 20.50 1.74
N LYS A 240 11.18 21.63 1.41
CA LYS A 240 12.30 22.17 2.19
C LYS A 240 11.89 22.65 3.58
N ASP A 241 10.75 23.31 3.65
CA ASP A 241 10.23 23.92 4.87
C ASP A 241 8.79 23.44 5.14
N LEU A 242 8.57 22.86 6.32
CA LEU A 242 7.24 22.61 6.88
C LEU A 242 7.03 23.52 8.08
N PRO A 243 5.84 24.13 8.21
CA PRO A 243 5.49 24.77 9.46
C PRO A 243 5.34 23.69 10.54
N PHE A 244 6.14 23.81 11.61
CA PHE A 244 6.07 22.96 12.79
C PHE A 244 5.04 23.54 13.77
N GLY A 245 4.08 22.72 14.19
CA GLY A 245 3.00 23.13 15.08
C GLY A 245 2.14 21.96 15.53
N GLY A 246 1.45 22.13 16.65
CA GLY A 246 0.52 21.14 17.20
C GLY A 246 -0.94 21.42 16.80
N GLN A 247 -1.81 20.47 17.13
CA GLN A 247 -3.26 20.63 17.04
C GLN A 247 -3.92 19.98 18.28
N GLY A 248 -4.79 20.73 18.97
CA GLY A 248 -5.50 20.23 20.15
C GLY A 248 -4.58 20.13 21.38
N PRO A 249 -4.54 19.00 22.11
CA PRO A 249 -3.68 18.84 23.28
C PRO A 249 -2.17 19.00 23.01
N SER A 250 -1.73 18.87 21.75
CA SER A 250 -0.33 19.04 21.34
C SER A 250 0.06 20.49 21.01
N GLY A 251 -0.90 21.43 21.02
CA GLY A 251 -0.66 22.86 20.78
C GLY A 251 -1.60 23.48 19.74
N ILE A 252 -1.48 24.81 19.55
CA ILE A 252 -2.21 25.58 18.51
C ILE A 252 -1.23 26.54 17.85
N GLY A 253 -1.33 26.67 16.53
CA GLY A 253 -0.45 27.51 15.73
C GLY A 253 0.76 26.75 15.18
N SER A 254 1.54 27.40 14.32
CA SER A 254 2.72 26.81 13.71
C SER A 254 3.77 27.87 13.37
N TYR A 255 5.03 27.47 13.29
CA TYR A 255 6.17 28.33 12.95
C TYR A 255 7.19 27.55 12.10
N HIS A 256 8.33 28.14 11.75
CA HIS A 256 9.30 27.77 10.69
C HIS A 256 9.00 28.38 9.32
N GLY A 257 10.07 28.76 8.61
CA GLY A 257 10.01 29.42 7.30
C GLY A 257 9.17 30.70 7.30
N LYS A 258 8.41 30.91 6.21
CA LYS A 258 7.42 32.00 6.10
C LYS A 258 6.41 31.99 7.25
N ARG A 259 6.08 30.82 7.81
CA ARG A 259 5.08 30.73 8.88
C ARG A 259 5.56 31.36 10.18
N SER A 260 6.87 31.38 10.46
CA SER A 260 7.40 32.20 11.55
C SER A 260 7.12 33.69 11.32
N PHE A 261 7.36 34.19 10.10
CA PHE A 261 7.08 35.59 9.77
C PHE A 261 5.59 35.91 9.94
N ASP A 262 4.70 35.08 9.40
CA ASP A 262 3.25 35.26 9.52
C ASP A 262 2.79 35.20 11.00
N THR A 263 3.29 34.25 11.78
CA THR A 263 2.94 34.07 13.20
C THR A 263 3.43 35.22 14.09
N PHE A 264 4.57 35.83 13.77
CA PHE A 264 5.16 36.95 14.53
C PHE A 264 4.91 38.31 13.89
N SER A 265 4.05 38.38 12.87
CA SER A 265 3.60 39.63 12.25
C SER A 265 2.11 39.84 12.48
N HIS A 266 1.68 41.10 12.42
CA HIS A 266 0.26 41.43 12.37
C HIS A 266 -0.17 41.69 10.93
N GLU A 267 -1.01 40.82 10.37
CA GLU A 267 -1.62 41.06 9.06
C GLU A 267 -2.69 42.14 9.17
N ARG A 268 -2.31 43.38 8.87
CA ARG A 268 -3.21 44.53 8.96
C ARG A 268 -4.06 44.65 7.70
N SER A 269 -5.36 44.37 7.81
CA SER A 269 -6.30 44.65 6.72
C SER A 269 -6.40 46.14 6.41
N VAL A 270 -6.29 46.50 5.13
CA VAL A 270 -6.45 47.89 4.65
C VAL A 270 -7.50 47.89 3.55
N MET A 271 -8.55 48.71 3.72
CA MET A 271 -9.58 48.93 2.71
C MET A 271 -9.42 50.31 2.10
N THR A 272 -9.10 50.35 0.81
CA THR A 272 -9.14 51.58 0.01
C THR A 272 -10.45 51.59 -0.77
N SER A 273 -11.38 52.46 -0.40
CA SER A 273 -12.70 52.54 -1.04
C SER A 273 -12.75 53.71 -2.04
N PRO A 274 -12.85 53.47 -3.35
CA PRO A 274 -13.02 54.53 -4.34
C PRO A 274 -14.42 55.14 -4.26
N PHE A 275 -14.52 56.47 -4.32
CA PHE A 275 -15.80 57.20 -4.30
C PHE A 275 -16.82 56.74 -5.36
N ALA A 276 -16.37 56.13 -6.47
CA ALA A 276 -17.26 55.60 -7.51
C ALA A 276 -18.16 54.44 -7.01
N MET A 277 -17.72 53.67 -6.01
CA MET A 277 -18.48 52.56 -5.42
C MET A 277 -19.66 53.03 -4.56
N GLU A 278 -19.68 54.30 -4.18
CA GLU A 278 -20.70 54.91 -3.33
C GLU A 278 -22.09 54.87 -3.97
N LYS A 279 -22.17 54.96 -5.31
CA LYS A 279 -23.44 54.84 -6.05
C LYS A 279 -24.03 53.43 -6.01
N LEU A 280 -23.19 52.40 -5.94
CA LEU A 280 -23.61 51.00 -5.86
C LEU A 280 -24.04 50.61 -4.43
N ALA A 281 -23.48 51.27 -3.42
CA ALA A 281 -23.84 51.05 -2.02
C ALA A 281 -25.15 51.74 -1.60
N LYS A 282 -25.89 52.41 -2.51
CA LYS A 282 -27.09 53.20 -2.18
C LYS A 282 -28.16 52.43 -1.40
N ALA A 283 -28.31 51.14 -1.65
CA ALA A 283 -29.28 50.28 -0.96
C ALA A 283 -28.98 50.09 0.55
N ARG A 284 -27.77 50.45 1.03
CA ARG A 284 -27.43 50.42 2.46
C ARG A 284 -27.97 51.62 3.24
N TYR A 285 -28.41 52.67 2.54
CA TYR A 285 -28.94 53.88 3.16
C TYR A 285 -30.46 53.74 3.37
N PRO A 286 -30.96 54.05 4.58
CA PRO A 286 -32.40 54.12 4.81
C PRO A 286 -33.04 55.26 3.98
N PRO A 287 -34.36 55.18 3.72
CA PRO A 287 -35.11 56.23 3.03
C PRO A 287 -35.15 57.55 3.83
#